data_AF-A0A0B8PFU1-F1
#
_entry.id   AF-A0A0B8PFU1-F1
#
_cell.length_a   1.000
_cell.length_b   1.000
_cell.length_c   1.000
_cell.angle_alpha   90.00
_cell.angle_beta   90.00
_cell.angle_gamma   90.00
#
_symmetry.space_group_name_H-M   'P 1'
#
loop_
_entity.id
_entity.type
_entity.pdbx_description
1 polymer ?
#
loop_
_entity_poly.entity_id
_entity_poly.type
_entity_poly.pdbx_seq_one_letter_code
_entity_poly.pdbx_strand_id
1 'polypeptide(L)' 'MYIELNAELAEVWPNITEVKPALPEAEEWNGVENKLQYLEK' A
#
# COMPACT_ATOMS: atom_id res chain seq x y z
N MET A 1 -6.51 -12.19 0.74
CA MET A 1 -5.06 -12.42 0.89
C MET A 1 -4.39 -11.91 -0.39
N TYR A 2 -3.26 -11.19 -0.31
CA TYR A 2 -2.70 -10.40 -1.45
C TYR A 2 -1.34 -10.92 -1.98
N ILE A 3 -1.11 -12.24 -1.98
CA ILE A 3 0.22 -12.82 -2.26
C ILE A 3 0.73 -12.48 -3.67
N GLU A 4 -0.06 -12.76 -4.71
CA GLU A 4 0.37 -12.56 -6.10
C GLU A 4 0.57 -11.08 -6.42
N LEU A 5 -0.35 -10.22 -5.98
CA LEU A 5 -0.24 -8.77 -6.14
C LEU A 5 1.04 -8.22 -5.51
N ASN A 6 1.40 -8.69 -4.31
CA ASN A 6 2.64 -8.27 -3.65
C ASN A 6 3.88 -8.72 -4.44
N ALA A 7 3.86 -9.93 -5.03
CA ALA A 7 4.96 -10.42 -5.86
C ALA A 7 5.13 -9.58 -7.12
N GLU A 8 4.03 -9.24 -7.80
CA GLU A 8 4.07 -8.40 -9.01
C GLU A 8 4.57 -6.98 -8.72
N LEU A 9 4.09 -6.33 -7.66
CA LEU A 9 4.46 -4.95 -7.35
C LEU A 9 5.89 -4.82 -6.82
N ALA A 10 6.39 -5.84 -6.12
CA ALA A 10 7.77 -5.83 -5.61
C ALA A 10 8.83 -5.79 -6.72
N GLU A 11 8.52 -6.28 -7.92
CA GLU A 11 9.44 -6.26 -9.07
C GLU A 11 9.53 -4.87 -9.73
N VAL A 12 8.49 -4.02 -9.59
CA VAL A 12 8.40 -2.75 -10.32
C VAL A 12 8.53 -1.52 -9.43
N TRP A 13 8.17 -1.61 -8.15
CA TRP A 13 8.22 -0.49 -7.23
C TRP A 13 9.63 -0.24 -6.67
N PRO A 14 9.98 1.03 -6.40
CA PRO A 14 11.26 1.36 -5.78
C PRO A 14 11.32 0.84 -4.33
N ASN A 15 12.52 0.48 -3.89
CA ASN A 15 12.75 0.08 -2.50
C ASN A 15 12.63 1.28 -1.54
N ILE A 16 11.91 1.09 -0.43
CA ILE A 16 11.79 2.09 0.65
C ILE A 16 12.56 1.56 1.87
N THR A 17 13.73 2.13 2.16
CA THR A 17 14.60 1.72 3.28
C THR A 17 14.57 2.66 4.49
N GLU A 18 13.85 3.78 4.40
CA GLU A 18 13.79 4.80 5.44
C GLU A 18 12.35 5.02 5.91
N VAL A 19 12.20 5.34 7.20
CA VAL A 19 10.90 5.64 7.79
C VAL A 19 10.43 7.00 7.30
N LYS A 20 9.18 7.04 6.84
CA LYS A 20 8.47 8.26 6.44
C LYS A 20 7.21 8.41 7.31
N PRO A 21 6.72 9.64 7.52
CA PRO A 21 5.43 9.82 8.15
C PRO A 21 4.33 9.12 7.35
N ALA A 22 3.27 8.69 8.04
CA ALA A 22 2.08 8.18 7.38
C ALA A 22 1.41 9.29 6.52
N LEU A 23 0.54 8.87 5.60
CA LEU A 23 -0.30 9.82 4.85
C LEU A 23 -1.22 10.59 5.82
N PRO A 24 -1.56 11.86 5.52
CA PRO A 24 -2.40 12.68 6.40
C PRO A 24 -3.74 12.03 6.77
N GLU A 25 -4.33 11.27 5.84
CA GLU A 25 -5.64 10.63 5.97
C GLU A 25 -5.54 9.20 6.53
N ALA A 26 -4.36 8.72 6.94
CA ALA A 26 -4.14 7.32 7.30
C ALA A 26 -5.10 6.80 8.38
N GLU A 27 -5.47 7.66 9.35
CA GLU A 27 -6.42 7.29 10.41
C GLU A 27 -7.84 7.10 9.89
N GLU A 28 -8.28 7.90 8.93
CA GLU A 28 -9.60 7.79 8.31
C GLU A 28 -9.76 6.48 7.53
N TRP A 29 -8.66 6.02 6.93
CA TRP A 29 -8.62 4.78 6.17
C TRP A 29 -8.36 3.54 7.02
N ASN A 30 -8.04 3.70 8.31
CA ASN A 30 -7.80 2.57 9.19
C ASN A 30 -9.10 1.78 9.41
N GLY A 31 -9.05 0.45 9.26
CA GLY A 31 -10.24 -0.41 9.38
C GLY A 31 -11.24 -0.38 8.21
N VAL A 32 -11.11 0.54 7.24
CA VAL A 32 -11.95 0.55 6.04
C VAL A 32 -11.66 -0.70 5.19
N GLU A 33 -12.70 -1.47 4.87
CA GLU A 33 -12.62 -2.69 4.08
C GLU A 33 -12.55 -2.41 2.56
N ASN A 34 -12.14 -3.42 1.79
CA ASN A 34 -12.18 -3.41 0.31
C ASN A 34 -11.43 -2.24 -0.37
N LYS A 35 -10.33 -1.75 0.23
CA LYS A 35 -9.54 -0.61 -0.28
C LYS A 35 -8.74 -0.88 -1.56
N LEU A 36 -8.74 -2.11 -2.08
CA LEU A 36 -7.95 -2.48 -3.25
C LEU A 36 -8.25 -1.60 -4.49
N GLN A 37 -9.50 -1.14 -4.62
CA GLN A 37 -9.93 -0.25 -5.71
C GLN A 37 -9.25 1.13 -5.72
N TYR A 38 -8.59 1.52 -4.62
CA TYR A 38 -7.86 2.79 -4.49
C TYR A 38 -6.34 2.63 -4.66
N LEU A 39 -5.86 1.42 -4.99
CA LEU A 39 -4.43 1.20 -5.22
C LEU A 39 -3.98 1.89 -6.51
N GLU A 40 -3.00 2.79 -6.38
CA GLU A 40 -2.28 3.40 -7.51
C GLU A 40 -1.07 2.53 -7.87
N LYS A 41 -0.84 2.25 -9.17
CA LYS A 41 0.27 1.42 -9.65
C LYS A 41 1.44 2.26 -10.16
#